data_AF-A0AAP7ZHB8-F1
#
_entry.id   AF-A0AAP7ZHB8-F1
#
_cell.length_a   1.000
_cell.length_b   1.000
_cell.length_c   1.000
_cell.angle_alpha   90.00
_cell.angle_beta   90.00
_cell.angle_gamma   90.00
#
_symmetry.space_group_name_H-M   'P 1'
#
loop_
_entity.id
_entity.type
_entity.pdbx_description
1 polymer ?
#
loop_
_entity_poly.entity_id
_entity_poly.type
_entity_poly.pdbx_seq_one_letter_code
_entity_poly.pdbx_strand_id
1 'polypeptide(L)'
;MKHEMKKLLTLLAATGCLAATAARADTVAVTSVTNLSDPSTQSITSKGVASFVGTKQIVLALGGKTCTWVGSASAIGPVGCNYGITVNGANQLSNPESNSNPTCTPASQMIAMCK
;
A
#
# COMPACT_ATOMS: atom_id res chain seq x y z
N MET A 1 -22.22 -21.05 -61.08
CA MET A 1 -22.60 -20.78 -59.67
C MET A 1 -21.36 -20.28 -58.96
N LYS A 2 -21.49 -19.13 -58.29
CA LYS A 2 -20.40 -18.23 -57.88
C LYS A 2 -19.63 -18.79 -56.69
N HIS A 3 -18.31 -18.60 -56.73
CA HIS A 3 -17.41 -18.70 -55.58
C HIS A 3 -17.91 -17.79 -54.46
N GLU A 4 -17.98 -18.27 -53.22
CA GLU A 4 -17.89 -17.39 -52.03
C GLU A 4 -17.19 -18.16 -50.91
N MET A 5 -15.86 -18.03 -50.91
CA MET A 5 -15.03 -18.10 -49.71
C MET A 5 -15.63 -17.15 -48.66
N LYS A 6 -16.36 -17.67 -47.67
CA LYS A 6 -16.67 -16.91 -46.45
C LYS A 6 -17.26 -17.84 -45.40
N LYS A 7 -16.38 -18.33 -44.54
CA LYS A 7 -16.56 -18.40 -43.07
C LYS A 7 -15.36 -19.14 -42.47
N LEU A 8 -14.18 -18.63 -42.79
CA LEU A 8 -12.98 -18.81 -41.98
C LEU A 8 -13.13 -17.88 -40.78
N LEU A 9 -13.88 -18.26 -39.76
CA LEU A 9 -13.94 -17.51 -38.49
C LEU A 9 -13.98 -18.48 -37.30
N THR A 10 -13.18 -19.53 -37.39
CA THR A 10 -12.68 -20.30 -36.25
C THR A 10 -11.37 -19.63 -35.81
N LEU A 11 -11.14 -19.50 -34.50
CA LEU A 11 -9.94 -18.94 -33.83
C LEU A 11 -9.82 -17.42 -33.76
N LEU A 12 -10.50 -16.78 -32.79
CA LEU A 12 -9.98 -15.59 -32.12
C LEU A 12 -10.67 -15.40 -30.76
N ALA A 13 -10.65 -16.45 -29.94
CA ALA A 13 -11.17 -16.44 -28.58
C ALA A 13 -10.11 -16.98 -27.59
N ALA A 14 -8.87 -16.49 -27.64
CA ALA A 14 -7.84 -16.91 -26.66
C ALA A 14 -6.55 -16.05 -26.68
N THR A 15 -6.62 -14.73 -26.78
CA THR A 15 -5.44 -13.89 -26.46
C THR A 15 -5.80 -12.60 -25.73
N GLY A 16 -6.91 -12.62 -25.01
CA GLY A 16 -7.17 -11.68 -23.91
C GLY A 16 -6.42 -12.07 -22.64
N CYS A 17 -5.21 -12.60 -22.74
CA CYS A 17 -4.24 -12.53 -21.63
C CYS A 17 -3.81 -11.07 -21.55
N LEU A 18 -4.73 -10.22 -21.09
CA LEU A 18 -4.38 -9.05 -20.33
C LEU A 18 -3.47 -9.59 -19.24
N ALA A 19 -2.16 -9.42 -19.42
CA ALA A 19 -1.23 -9.42 -18.31
C ALA A 19 -1.71 -8.29 -17.40
N ALA A 20 -2.71 -8.60 -16.57
CA ALA A 20 -3.19 -7.77 -15.50
C ALA A 20 -1.98 -7.70 -14.57
N THR A 21 -1.12 -6.72 -14.83
CA THR A 21 -0.12 -6.29 -13.87
C THR A 21 -0.87 -6.16 -12.56
N ALA A 22 -0.48 -6.95 -11.57
CA ALA A 22 -1.19 -6.98 -10.30
C ALA A 22 -1.25 -5.55 -9.79
N ALA A 23 -2.46 -4.99 -9.70
CA ALA A 23 -2.64 -3.59 -9.40
C ALA A 23 -1.96 -3.30 -8.05
N ARG A 24 -1.20 -2.20 -7.99
CA ARG A 24 -0.61 -1.71 -6.76
C ARG A 24 -1.72 -1.19 -5.85
N ALA A 25 -2.36 -2.11 -5.13
CA ALA A 25 -3.51 -1.82 -4.29
C ALA A 25 -3.06 -1.15 -3.00
N ASP A 26 -2.04 -1.67 -2.32
CA ASP A 26 -1.63 -1.17 -1.01
C ASP A 26 -0.57 -0.07 -1.13
N THR A 27 -0.62 0.89 -0.21
CA THR A 27 0.38 1.96 -0.09
C THR A 27 0.74 2.20 1.37
N VAL A 28 2.02 2.44 1.65
CA VAL A 28 2.52 2.93 2.94
C VAL A 28 3.27 4.24 2.73
N ALA A 29 2.85 5.28 3.44
CA ALA A 29 3.54 6.55 3.55
C ALA A 29 4.17 6.69 4.94
N VAL A 30 5.47 6.98 4.99
CA VAL A 30 6.20 7.23 6.23
C VAL A 30 6.75 8.64 6.20
N THR A 31 6.36 9.44 7.19
CA THR A 31 6.93 10.77 7.44
C THR A 31 7.95 10.67 8.56
N SER A 32 9.21 10.99 8.31
CA SER A 32 10.24 11.06 9.34
C SER A 32 10.50 12.51 9.73
N VAL A 33 10.53 12.79 11.04
CA VAL A 33 10.81 14.11 11.59
C VAL A 33 12.10 14.07 12.41
N THR A 34 13.12 14.78 11.93
CA THR A 34 14.41 14.93 12.60
C THR A 34 14.49 16.32 13.21
N ASN A 35 14.52 16.41 14.55
CA ASN A 35 14.75 17.67 15.23
C ASN A 35 16.26 17.94 15.28
N LEU A 36 16.68 19.14 14.90
CA LEU A 36 18.07 19.55 15.05
C LEU A 36 18.35 19.81 16.53
N SER A 37 19.50 19.36 17.04
CA SER A 37 19.93 19.70 18.40
C SER A 37 20.42 21.15 18.48
N ASP A 38 20.97 21.66 17.38
CA ASP A 38 21.31 23.07 17.18
C ASP A 38 21.17 23.40 15.68
N PRO A 39 20.33 24.38 15.28
CA PRO A 39 19.42 25.16 16.13
C PRO A 39 18.22 24.33 16.61
N SER A 40 17.97 24.32 17.93
CA SER A 40 16.99 23.45 18.59
C SER A 40 15.52 23.72 18.24
N THR A 41 15.24 24.81 17.51
CA THR A 41 13.89 25.21 17.09
C THR A 41 13.52 24.72 15.70
N GLN A 42 14.42 24.03 15.00
CA GLN A 42 14.21 23.57 13.63
C GLN A 42 14.03 22.05 13.55
N SER A 43 13.18 21.63 12.61
CA SER A 43 12.94 20.22 12.29
C SER A 43 13.02 20.00 10.78
N ILE A 44 13.64 18.90 10.38
CA ILE A 44 13.66 18.40 9.00
C ILE A 44 12.59 17.32 8.87
N THR A 45 11.70 17.49 7.88
CA THR A 45 10.67 16.50 7.56
C THR A 45 10.99 15.84 6.23
N SER A 46 10.97 14.51 6.19
CA SER A 46 11.09 13.72 4.97
C SER A 46 9.92 12.76 4.83
N LYS A 47 9.43 12.53 3.61
CA LYS A 47 8.30 11.63 3.34
C LYS A 47 8.68 10.62 2.27
N GLY A 48 8.55 9.34 2.61
CA GLY A 48 8.66 8.23 1.67
C GLY A 48 7.29 7.58 1.43
N VAL A 49 7.02 7.15 0.20
CA VAL A 49 5.80 6.43 -0.15
C VAL A 49 6.16 5.19 -0.95
N ALA A 50 5.65 4.03 -0.52
CA ALA A 50 5.80 2.77 -1.22
C ALA A 50 4.42 2.21 -1.54
N SER A 51 4.12 2.02 -2.82
CA SER A 51 2.95 1.27 -3.27
C SER A 51 3.37 -0.13 -3.72
N PHE A 52 2.51 -1.13 -3.55
CA PHE A 52 2.82 -2.52 -3.87
C PHE A 52 1.54 -3.32 -4.10
N VAL A 53 1.69 -4.53 -4.65
CA VAL A 53 0.57 -5.46 -4.83
C VAL A 53 -0.01 -5.81 -3.47
N GLY A 54 -1.34 -5.78 -3.35
CA GLY A 54 -2.02 -6.05 -2.09
C GLY A 54 -1.58 -7.37 -1.44
N THR A 55 -1.33 -7.33 -0.13
CA THR A 55 -0.91 -8.50 0.66
C THR A 55 -1.92 -8.81 1.75
N LYS A 56 -1.84 -9.98 2.39
CA LYS A 56 -2.68 -10.26 3.58
C LYS A 56 -2.20 -9.47 4.79
N GLN A 57 -0.88 -9.32 4.94
CA GLN A 57 -0.26 -8.59 6.01
C GLN A 57 0.87 -7.73 5.46
N ILE A 58 0.94 -6.50 5.94
CA ILE A 58 2.02 -5.56 5.65
C ILE A 58 2.90 -5.54 6.89
N VAL A 59 4.09 -6.12 6.77
CA VAL A 59 5.10 -6.15 7.84
C VAL A 59 6.17 -5.13 7.51
N LEU A 60 6.42 -4.21 8.45
CA LEU A 60 7.37 -3.13 8.26
C LEU A 60 8.08 -2.78 9.57
N ALA A 61 9.33 -2.35 9.44
CA ALA A 61 10.12 -1.85 10.56
C ALA A 61 10.02 -0.32 10.64
N LEU A 62 9.61 0.21 11.80
CA LEU A 62 9.45 1.64 12.03
C LEU A 62 9.96 2.01 13.43
N GLY A 63 10.91 2.95 13.52
CA GLY A 63 11.45 3.40 14.81
C GLY A 63 11.99 2.24 15.67
N GLY A 64 12.66 1.26 15.04
CA GLY A 64 13.16 0.06 15.74
C GLY A 64 12.08 -0.95 16.16
N LYS A 65 10.81 -0.72 15.83
CA LYS A 65 9.69 -1.64 16.09
C LYS A 65 9.29 -2.39 14.84
N THR A 66 8.75 -3.60 15.03
CA THR A 66 8.09 -4.33 13.94
C THR A 66 6.59 -4.08 14.02
N CYS A 67 6.04 -3.45 12.98
CA CYS A 67 4.62 -3.24 12.81
C CYS A 67 4.06 -4.31 11.88
N THR A 68 2.87 -4.82 12.20
CA THR A 68 2.13 -5.73 11.31
C THR A 68 0.73 -5.18 11.12
N TRP A 69 0.40 -4.71 9.92
CA TRP A 69 -0.93 -4.20 9.59
C TRP A 69 -1.64 -5.14 8.62
N VAL A 70 -2.96 -5.07 8.58
CA VAL A 70 -3.75 -5.85 7.63
C VAL A 70 -3.59 -5.25 6.23
N GLY A 71 -3.28 -6.07 5.22
CA GLY A 71 -3.26 -5.62 3.83
C GLY A 71 -4.58 -5.92 3.10
N SER A 72 -4.78 -5.33 1.93
CA SER A 72 -6.07 -5.43 1.22
C SER A 72 -6.41 -6.84 0.74
N ALA A 73 -5.42 -7.72 0.56
CA ALA A 73 -5.68 -9.11 0.16
C ALA A 73 -6.26 -9.98 1.30
N SER A 74 -6.52 -9.40 2.47
CA SER A 74 -7.27 -10.05 3.55
C SER A 74 -8.78 -10.15 3.29
N ALA A 75 -9.28 -9.42 2.29
CA ALA A 75 -10.67 -9.45 1.88
C ALA A 75 -10.81 -9.36 0.35
N ILE A 76 -11.99 -9.68 -0.16
CA ILE A 76 -12.31 -9.57 -1.58
C ILE A 76 -12.84 -8.15 -1.83
N GLY A 77 -12.04 -7.32 -2.51
CA GLY A 77 -12.47 -5.97 -2.90
C GLY A 77 -11.45 -5.26 -3.79
N PRO A 78 -11.87 -4.26 -4.59
CA PRO A 78 -10.98 -3.52 -5.47
C PRO A 78 -10.19 -2.41 -4.76
N VAL A 79 -10.48 -2.15 -3.48
CA VAL A 79 -9.92 -1.03 -2.72
C VAL A 79 -8.72 -1.52 -1.91
N GLY A 80 -7.59 -0.85 -2.09
CA GLY A 80 -6.37 -1.12 -1.33
C GLY A 80 -6.37 -0.60 0.10
N CYS A 81 -5.36 -0.99 0.87
CA CYS A 81 -5.06 -0.39 2.16
C CYS A 81 -3.96 0.67 2.00
N ASN A 82 -4.32 1.93 2.28
CA ASN A 82 -3.41 3.05 2.19
C ASN A 82 -3.15 3.61 3.59
N TYR A 83 -1.91 3.45 4.05
CA TYR A 83 -1.48 3.79 5.40
C TYR A 83 -0.56 5.00 5.41
N GLY A 84 -0.66 5.80 6.47
CA GLY A 84 0.27 6.88 6.81
C GLY A 84 0.73 6.75 8.25
N ILE A 85 2.00 7.08 8.52
CA ILE A 85 2.53 7.15 9.90
C ILE A 85 3.68 8.15 9.96
N THR A 86 3.83 8.79 11.12
CA THR A 86 4.98 9.65 11.43
C THR A 86 5.91 8.95 12.41
N VAL A 87 7.22 9.05 12.20
CA VAL A 87 8.27 8.64 13.15
C VAL A 87 9.18 9.83 13.46
N ASN A 88 9.42 10.10 14.74
CA ASN A 88 10.34 11.17 15.14
C ASN A 88 11.77 10.63 15.41
N GLY A 89 12.72 11.55 15.62
CA GLY A 89 14.12 11.21 15.96
C GLY A 89 14.31 10.44 17.28
N ALA A 90 13.27 10.31 18.11
CA ALA A 90 13.26 9.47 19.32
C ALA A 90 12.56 8.12 19.08
N ASN A 91 12.36 7.71 17.82
CA ASN A 91 11.69 6.48 17.42
C ASN A 91 10.22 6.36 17.89
N GLN A 92 9.58 7.48 18.19
CA GLN A 92 8.16 7.49 18.57
C GLN A 92 7.29 7.58 17.33
N LEU A 93 6.25 6.76 17.30
CA LEU A 93 5.25 6.71 16.23
C LEU A 93 4.07 7.61 16.56
N SER A 94 3.57 8.35 15.57
CA SER A 94 2.43 9.27 15.72
C SER A 94 1.68 9.47 14.40
N ASN A 95 0.54 10.16 14.46
CA ASN A 95 -0.30 10.51 13.30
C ASN A 95 -0.60 9.32 12.38
N PRO A 96 -1.19 8.22 12.89
CA PRO A 96 -1.58 7.11 12.05
C PRO A 96 -2.73 7.52 11.13
N GLU A 97 -2.65 7.12 9.87
CA GLU A 97 -3.68 7.33 8.85
C GLU A 97 -4.00 5.99 8.18
N SER A 98 -5.28 5.74 7.93
CA SER A 98 -5.77 4.58 7.20
C SER A 98 -6.97 5.03 6.38
N ASN A 99 -7.05 4.63 5.10
CA ASN A 99 -8.07 5.08 4.14
C ASN A 99 -9.51 4.60 4.41
N SER A 100 -9.84 4.27 5.66
CA SER A 100 -11.18 3.86 6.13
C SER A 100 -11.78 2.66 5.39
N ASN A 101 -10.96 1.91 4.65
CA ASN A 101 -11.37 0.62 4.12
C ASN A 101 -11.57 -0.34 5.32
N PRO A 102 -12.77 -0.92 5.51
CA PRO A 102 -13.10 -1.71 6.71
C PRO A 102 -12.26 -2.99 6.84
N THR A 103 -11.57 -3.39 5.77
CA THR A 103 -10.70 -4.56 5.76
C THR A 103 -9.29 -4.25 6.26
N CYS A 104 -8.94 -2.97 6.36
CA CYS A 104 -7.62 -2.49 6.76
C CYS A 104 -7.56 -2.28 8.27
N THR A 105 -6.35 -2.27 8.83
CA THR A 105 -6.12 -1.87 10.22
C THR A 105 -6.65 -0.44 10.43
N PRO A 106 -7.52 -0.19 11.42
CA PRO A 106 -7.96 1.15 11.75
C PRO A 106 -6.78 2.00 12.25
N ALA A 107 -6.77 3.29 11.91
CA ALA A 107 -5.71 4.22 12.34
C ALA A 107 -5.46 4.18 13.86
N SER A 108 -6.54 4.08 14.65
CA SER A 108 -6.48 4.00 16.11
C SER A 108 -5.74 2.77 16.66
N GLN A 109 -5.52 1.73 15.84
CA GLN A 109 -4.85 0.49 16.25
C GLN A 109 -3.44 0.35 15.69
N MET A 110 -3.07 1.12 14.67
CA MET A 110 -1.81 0.94 13.93
C MET A 110 -0.57 0.97 14.82
N ILE A 111 -0.48 1.93 15.75
CA ILE A 111 0.67 2.08 16.65
C ILE A 111 0.74 0.93 17.66
N ALA A 112 -0.41 0.48 18.17
CA ALA A 112 -0.48 -0.64 19.11
C ALA A 112 -0.04 -1.98 18.47
N MET A 113 -0.09 -2.07 17.15
CA MET A 113 0.38 -3.23 16.38
C MET A 113 1.90 -3.21 16.10
N CYS A 114 2.63 -2.23 16.63
CA CYS A 114 4.08 -2.11 16.53
C CYS A 114 4.77 -2.56 17.83
N LYS A 115 5.47 -3.69 17.78
CA LYS A 115 6.19 -4.26 18.93
C LYS A 115 7.66 -3.85 18.91
#